data_AF-A0A2D4LUB1-F1
#
_entry.id   AF-A0A2D4LUB1-F1
#
_cell.length_a   1.000
_cell.length_b   1.000
_cell.length_c   1.000
_cell.angle_alpha   90.00
_cell.angle_beta   90.00
_cell.angle_gamma   90.00
#
_symmetry.space_group_name_H-M   'P 1'
#
loop_
_entity.id
_entity.type
_entity.pdbx_description
1 polymer ?
#
loop_
_entity_poly.entity_id
_entity_poly.type
_entity_poly.pdbx_seq_one_letter_code
_entity_poly.pdbx_strand_id
1 'polypeptide(L)'
;MPAVDKLRLEDALQDSPQTRSLLSVFEEDAGTLTEYTNQLLQAMQRVYGAQNEMCLATQQLSKHLLAYEKQNFALGKGDEEVISTLQSFSKIVDELNGLHTELAKQLADTMVLPVIQFREKDLTGKYLKYFFLVGNLFIYLFIYLFI
;
A
#
# COMPACT_ATOMS: atom_id res chain seq x y z
N MET A 1 12.97 12.05 22.94
CA MET A 1 13.98 11.72 21.91
C MET A 1 15.10 12.73 22.01
N PRO A 2 16.39 12.33 21.97
CA PRO A 2 17.48 13.29 21.88
C PRO A 2 17.37 14.11 20.59
N ALA A 3 17.96 15.31 20.59
CA ALA A 3 17.90 16.22 19.46
C ALA A 3 18.45 15.53 18.20
N VAL A 4 17.68 15.57 17.11
CA VAL A 4 18.14 15.11 15.81
C VAL A 4 19.30 16.01 15.42
N ASP A 5 20.50 15.44 15.24
CA ASP A 5 21.63 16.17 14.68
C ASP A 5 21.21 16.73 13.32
N LYS A 6 21.52 18.00 13.05
CA LYS A 6 21.11 18.67 11.80
C LYS A 6 22.35 19.04 11.01
N LEU A 7 22.33 18.75 9.71
CA LEU A 7 23.31 19.32 8.79
C LEU A 7 23.08 20.84 8.71
N ARG A 8 24.07 21.62 9.16
CA ARG A 8 24.00 23.07 9.14
C ARG A 8 24.51 23.59 7.80
N LEU A 9 23.67 24.36 7.11
CA LEU A 9 23.99 24.95 5.81
C LEU A 9 25.19 25.89 5.84
N GLU A 10 25.39 26.58 6.96
CA GLU A 10 26.50 27.51 7.18
C GLU A 10 27.87 26.82 7.20
N ASP A 11 27.92 25.54 7.57
CA ASP A 11 29.14 24.74 7.62
C ASP A 11 29.49 24.11 6.26
N ALA A 12 28.57 24.19 5.27
CA ALA A 12 28.76 23.61 3.95
C ALA A 12 29.89 24.29 3.16
N LEU A 13 30.10 25.60 3.36
CA LEU A 13 31.16 26.34 2.68
C LEU A 13 32.56 26.01 3.23
N GLN A 14 32.64 25.63 4.51
CA GLN A 14 33.91 25.34 5.18
C GLN A 14 34.44 23.93 4.84
N ASP A 15 33.58 23.03 4.36
CA ASP A 15 33.89 21.62 4.00
C ASP A 15 34.81 20.91 5.02
N SER A 16 34.53 21.15 6.30
CA SER A 16 35.37 20.63 7.37
C SER A 16 35.34 19.09 7.40
N PRO A 17 36.41 18.42 7.87
CA PRO A 17 36.39 16.97 8.08
C PRO A 17 35.20 16.48 8.93
N GLN A 18 34.79 17.29 9.92
CA GLN A 18 33.64 17.02 10.77
C GLN A 18 32.33 17.07 9.97
N THR A 19 32.14 18.08 9.12
CA THR A 19 30.97 18.20 8.22
C THR A 19 30.88 17.02 7.26
N ARG A 20 32.01 16.57 6.71
CA ARG A 20 32.08 15.39 5.82
C ARG A 20 31.77 14.09 6.55
N SER A 21 32.28 13.91 7.77
CA SER A 21 31.96 12.73 8.59
C SER A 21 30.49 12.68 9.00
N LEU A 22 29.88 13.83 9.29
CA LEU A 22 28.45 13.90 9.60
C LEU A 22 27.63 13.60 8.34
N LEU A 23 27.99 14.18 7.20
CA LEU A 23 27.34 13.92 5.92
C LEU A 23 27.38 12.43 5.54
N SER A 24 28.50 11.73 5.76
CA SER A 24 28.58 10.29 5.46
C SER A 24 27.64 9.44 6.31
N VAL A 25 27.43 9.80 7.59
CA VAL A 25 26.44 9.14 8.45
C VAL A 25 25.02 9.35 7.91
N PHE A 26 24.72 10.57 7.47
CA PHE A 26 23.44 10.86 6.81
C PHE A 26 23.24 10.09 5.52
N GLU A 27 24.29 9.94 4.70
CA GLU A 27 24.24 9.15 3.46
C GLU A 27 24.02 7.65 3.76
N GLU A 28 24.63 7.11 4.81
CA GLU A 28 24.43 5.73 5.27
C GLU A 28 22.99 5.48 5.76
N ASP A 29 22.45 6.38 6.59
CA ASP A 29 21.07 6.31 7.07
C ASP A 29 20.08 6.42 5.91
N ALA A 30 20.35 7.28 4.94
CA ALA A 30 19.51 7.43 3.76
C ALA A 30 19.52 6.19 2.88
N GLY A 31 20.67 5.51 2.76
CA GLY A 31 20.78 4.20 2.13
C GLY A 31 19.92 3.15 2.84
N THR A 32 20.04 3.07 4.16
CA THR A 32 19.26 2.15 5.00
C THR A 32 17.76 2.40 4.89
N LEU A 33 17.33 3.67 4.92
CA LEU A 33 15.93 4.07 4.74
C LEU A 33 15.40 3.70 3.35
N THR A 34 16.23 3.87 2.32
CA THR A 34 15.88 3.48 0.95
C THR A 34 15.65 1.98 0.85
N GLU A 35 16.53 1.18 1.43
CA GLU A 35 16.37 -0.28 1.45
C GLU A 35 15.11 -0.71 2.22
N TYR A 36 14.88 -0.14 3.41
CA TYR A 36 13.70 -0.42 4.21
C TYR A 36 12.40 -0.09 3.45
N THR A 37 12.33 1.10 2.85
CA THR A 37 11.12 1.54 2.13
C THR A 37 10.87 0.72 0.86
N ASN A 38 11.91 0.18 0.22
CA ASN A 38 11.76 -0.78 -0.87
C ASN A 38 11.07 -2.06 -0.38
N GLN A 39 11.54 -2.63 0.74
CA GLN A 39 10.97 -3.84 1.31
C GLN A 39 9.53 -3.60 1.81
N LEU A 40 9.28 -2.46 2.45
CA LEU A 40 7.95 -2.06 2.90
C LEU A 40 6.97 -1.93 1.74
N LEU A 41 7.38 -1.27 0.65
CA LEU A 41 6.53 -1.14 -0.54
C LEU A 41 6.18 -2.51 -1.13
N GLN A 42 7.15 -3.41 -1.24
CA GLN A 42 6.91 -4.76 -1.75
C GLN A 42 5.90 -5.52 -0.88
N ALA A 43 6.02 -5.42 0.45
CA ALA A 43 5.08 -6.03 1.38
C ALA A 43 3.66 -5.44 1.21
N MET A 44 3.55 -4.12 1.13
CA MET A 44 2.28 -3.42 0.92
C MET A 44 1.62 -3.77 -0.42
N GLN A 45 2.39 -3.84 -1.50
CA GLN A 45 1.92 -4.27 -2.82
C GLN A 45 1.43 -5.71 -2.80
N ARG A 46 2.09 -6.60 -2.05
CA ARG A 46 1.64 -7.99 -1.87
C ARG A 46 0.31 -8.06 -1.13
N VAL A 47 0.12 -7.28 -0.08
CA VAL A 47 -1.16 -7.18 0.65
C VAL A 47 -2.27 -6.65 -0.25
N TYR A 48 -2.02 -5.55 -0.96
CA TYR A 48 -2.96 -4.99 -1.92
C TYR A 48 -3.32 -6.00 -3.03
N GLY A 49 -2.32 -6.68 -3.59
CA GLY A 49 -2.54 -7.71 -4.61
C GLY A 49 -3.41 -8.87 -4.12
N ALA A 50 -3.17 -9.37 -2.90
CA ALA A 50 -4.00 -10.41 -2.30
C ALA A 50 -5.45 -9.94 -2.08
N GLN A 51 -5.65 -8.69 -1.65
CA GLN A 51 -6.99 -8.13 -1.50
C GLN A 51 -7.70 -8.01 -2.85
N ASN A 52 -6.99 -7.63 -3.91
CA ASN A 52 -7.54 -7.57 -5.26
C ASN A 52 -7.93 -8.96 -5.80
N GLU A 53 -7.10 -9.99 -5.56
CA GLU A 53 -7.43 -11.38 -5.90
C GLU A 53 -8.68 -11.86 -5.15
N MET A 54 -8.85 -11.48 -3.88
CA MET A 54 -10.06 -11.78 -3.12
C MET A 54 -11.31 -11.15 -3.75
N CYS A 55 -11.20 -9.94 -4.32
CA CYS A 55 -12.29 -9.33 -5.10
C CYS A 55 -12.63 -10.20 -6.32
N LEU A 56 -11.64 -10.65 -7.08
CA LEU A 56 -11.88 -11.48 -8.27
C LEU A 56 -12.51 -12.82 -7.90
N ALA A 57 -12.00 -13.49 -6.87
CA ALA A 57 -12.49 -14.78 -6.40
C ALA A 57 -13.94 -14.71 -5.91
N THR A 58 -14.30 -13.69 -5.13
CA THR A 58 -15.67 -13.49 -4.64
C THR A 58 -16.63 -13.14 -5.78
N GLN A 59 -16.22 -12.30 -6.73
CA GLN A 59 -17.01 -12.00 -7.92
C GLN A 59 -17.25 -13.26 -8.77
N GLN A 60 -16.23 -14.10 -8.93
CA GLN A 60 -16.34 -15.36 -9.66
C GLN A 60 -17.26 -16.35 -8.95
N LEU A 61 -17.16 -16.44 -7.62
CA LEU A 61 -18.03 -17.30 -6.80
C LEU A 61 -19.50 -16.90 -6.97
N SER A 62 -19.84 -15.62 -6.86
CA SER A 62 -21.22 -15.14 -7.08
C SER A 62 -21.75 -15.53 -8.46
N LYS A 63 -20.97 -15.31 -9.52
CA LYS A 63 -21.32 -15.73 -10.89
C LYS A 63 -21.53 -17.24 -10.99
N HIS A 64 -20.73 -18.04 -10.30
CA HIS A 64 -20.84 -19.49 -10.32
C HIS A 64 -22.10 -19.99 -9.61
N LEU A 65 -22.49 -19.37 -8.49
CA LEU A 65 -23.75 -19.65 -7.81
C LEU A 65 -24.96 -19.40 -8.73
N LEU A 66 -24.96 -18.29 -9.47
CA LEU A 66 -26.01 -17.97 -10.44
C LEU A 66 -26.00 -18.85 -11.70
N ALA A 67 -24.87 -19.51 -12.00
CA ALA A 67 -24.78 -20.42 -13.14
C ALA A 67 -25.57 -21.70 -12.92
N TYR A 68 -25.86 -22.08 -11.66
CA TYR A 68 -26.62 -23.28 -11.33
C TYR A 68 -28.00 -23.31 -11.99
N GLU A 69 -28.74 -22.20 -11.95
CA GLU A 69 -30.07 -22.09 -12.57
C GLU A 69 -30.05 -22.32 -14.09
N LYS A 70 -28.92 -22.02 -14.74
CA LYS A 70 -28.73 -22.15 -16.18
C LYS A 70 -28.28 -23.56 -16.59
N GLN A 71 -27.94 -24.42 -15.63
CA GLN A 71 -27.54 -25.79 -15.92
C GLN A 71 -28.73 -26.61 -16.39
N ASN A 72 -28.51 -27.38 -17.45
CA ASN A 72 -29.53 -28.27 -17.99
C ASN A 72 -29.32 -29.68 -17.42
N PHE A 73 -30.08 -30.04 -16.39
CA PHE A 73 -29.99 -31.36 -15.80
C PHE A 73 -30.84 -32.36 -16.58
N ALA A 74 -30.28 -33.55 -16.86
CA ALA A 74 -30.96 -34.60 -17.64
C ALA A 74 -32.26 -35.11 -17.00
N LEU A 75 -32.40 -34.94 -15.68
CA LEU A 75 -33.54 -35.41 -14.90
C LEU A 75 -34.68 -34.38 -14.79
N GLY A 76 -34.51 -33.15 -15.30
CA GLY A 76 -35.50 -32.08 -15.25
C GLY A 76 -34.91 -30.72 -14.88
N LYS A 77 -35.76 -29.69 -14.73
CA LYS A 77 -35.31 -28.40 -14.18
C LYS A 77 -34.85 -28.59 -12.73
N GLY A 78 -33.82 -27.84 -12.32
CA GLY A 78 -33.33 -27.87 -10.94
C GLY A 78 -34.41 -27.46 -9.93
N ASP A 79 -34.27 -27.93 -8.70
CA ASP A 79 -35.16 -27.61 -7.59
C ASP A 79 -35.23 -26.09 -7.34
N GLU A 80 -36.46 -25.53 -7.35
CA GLU A 80 -36.70 -24.10 -7.17
C GLU A 80 -36.24 -23.60 -5.79
N GLU A 81 -36.33 -24.42 -4.74
CA GLU A 81 -35.85 -24.06 -3.39
C GLU A 81 -34.33 -23.91 -3.37
N VAL A 82 -33.63 -24.80 -4.08
CA VAL A 82 -32.17 -24.75 -4.21
C VAL A 82 -31.75 -23.54 -5.04
N ILE A 83 -32.45 -23.26 -6.16
CA ILE A 83 -32.19 -22.09 -7.00
C ILE A 83 -32.34 -20.79 -6.18
N SER A 84 -33.46 -20.64 -5.47
CA SER A 84 -33.73 -19.46 -4.62
C SER A 84 -32.67 -19.28 -3.52
N THR A 85 -32.24 -20.39 -2.90
CA THR A 85 -31.18 -20.39 -1.89
C THR A 85 -29.84 -19.91 -2.48
N LEU A 86 -29.43 -20.45 -3.63
CA LEU A 86 -28.18 -20.06 -4.30
C LEU A 86 -28.20 -18.61 -4.78
N GLN A 87 -29.35 -18.12 -5.27
CA GLN A 87 -29.53 -16.71 -5.60
C GLN A 87 -29.39 -15.80 -4.36
N SER A 88 -29.89 -16.24 -3.21
CA SER A 88 -29.73 -15.51 -1.94
C SER A 88 -28.26 -15.47 -1.49
N PHE A 89 -27.52 -16.58 -1.61
CA PHE A 89 -26.09 -16.60 -1.34
C PHE A 89 -25.29 -15.71 -2.29
N SER A 90 -25.62 -15.72 -3.59
CA SER A 90 -24.97 -14.83 -4.57
C SER A 90 -25.08 -13.36 -4.17
N LYS A 91 -26.25 -12.90 -3.70
CA LYS A 91 -26.43 -11.52 -3.21
C LYS A 91 -25.50 -11.19 -2.04
N ILE A 92 -25.40 -12.09 -1.05
CA ILE A 92 -24.50 -11.92 0.11
C ILE A 92 -23.03 -11.85 -0.35
N VAL A 93 -22.64 -12.71 -1.29
CA VAL A 93 -21.29 -12.72 -1.85
C VAL A 93 -21.00 -11.44 -2.65
N ASP A 94 -21.98 -10.89 -3.36
CA ASP A 94 -21.84 -9.60 -4.06
C ASP A 94 -21.68 -8.43 -3.09
N GLU A 95 -22.42 -8.41 -1.97
CA GLU A 95 -22.23 -7.40 -0.92
C GLU A 95 -20.83 -7.49 -0.30
N LEU A 96 -20.37 -8.71 0.00
CA LEU A 96 -19.01 -8.96 0.48
C LEU A 96 -17.95 -8.51 -0.53
N ASN A 97 -18.16 -8.76 -1.82
CA ASN A 97 -17.29 -8.30 -2.90
C ASN A 97 -17.20 -6.77 -2.94
N GLY A 98 -18.31 -6.07 -2.71
CA GLY A 98 -18.36 -4.62 -2.58
C GLY A 98 -17.44 -4.09 -1.47
N LEU A 99 -17.47 -4.75 -0.29
CA LEU A 99 -16.56 -4.41 0.81
C LEU A 99 -15.10 -4.67 0.46
N HIS A 100 -14.79 -5.81 -0.18
CA HIS A 100 -13.44 -6.11 -0.61
C HIS A 100 -12.89 -5.07 -1.61
N THR A 101 -13.75 -4.63 -2.53
CA THR A 101 -13.40 -3.65 -3.57
C THR A 101 -13.12 -2.28 -2.97
N GLU A 102 -13.95 -1.82 -2.03
CA GLU A 102 -13.71 -0.55 -1.33
C GLU A 102 -12.43 -0.61 -0.49
N LEU A 103 -12.19 -1.72 0.21
CA LEU A 103 -10.94 -1.90 0.94
C LEU A 103 -9.72 -1.94 0.01
N ALA A 104 -9.80 -2.61 -1.14
CA ALA A 104 -8.72 -2.63 -2.13
C ALA A 104 -8.38 -1.22 -2.61
N LYS A 105 -9.40 -0.40 -2.88
CA LYS A 105 -9.23 1.01 -3.26
C LYS A 105 -8.54 1.80 -2.15
N GLN A 106 -8.98 1.66 -0.90
CA GLN A 106 -8.33 2.33 0.22
C GLN A 106 -6.87 1.91 0.37
N LEU A 107 -6.55 0.61 0.26
CA LEU A 107 -5.16 0.13 0.29
C LEU A 107 -4.31 0.74 -0.84
N ALA A 108 -4.87 0.91 -2.04
CA ALA A 108 -4.16 1.57 -3.13
C ALA A 108 -3.90 3.05 -2.82
N ASP A 109 -4.95 3.79 -2.45
CA ASP A 109 -4.92 5.25 -2.36
C ASP A 109 -4.23 5.76 -1.09
N THR A 110 -4.41 5.09 0.05
CA THR A 110 -3.96 5.58 1.36
C THR A 110 -2.74 4.85 1.91
N MET A 111 -2.40 3.68 1.38
CA MET A 111 -1.25 2.89 1.84
C MET A 111 -0.17 2.77 0.76
N VAL A 112 -0.49 2.21 -0.42
CA VAL A 112 0.53 1.94 -1.46
C VAL A 112 1.01 3.22 -2.14
N LEU A 113 0.07 4.07 -2.59
CA LEU A 113 0.39 5.28 -3.35
C LEU A 113 1.29 6.26 -2.57
N PRO A 114 1.06 6.57 -1.28
CA PRO A 114 1.94 7.48 -0.54
C PRO A 114 3.39 6.98 -0.46
N VAL A 115 3.60 5.67 -0.30
CA VAL A 115 4.96 5.10 -0.24
C VAL A 115 5.64 5.14 -1.61
N ILE A 116 4.89 4.89 -2.71
CA ILE A 116 5.42 5.09 -4.07
C ILE A 116 5.84 6.55 -4.27
N GLN A 117 4.96 7.49 -3.92
CA GLN A 117 5.25 8.92 -4.07
C GLN A 117 6.46 9.36 -3.24
N PHE A 118 6.60 8.88 -2.01
CA PHE A 118 7.77 9.14 -1.16
C PHE A 118 9.05 8.62 -1.82
N ARG A 119 9.04 7.40 -2.35
CA ARG A 119 10.21 6.84 -3.03
C ARG A 119 10.58 7.62 -4.28
N GLU A 120 9.61 7.93 -5.14
CA GLU A 120 9.84 8.58 -6.42
C GLU A 120 10.20 10.06 -6.30
N LYS A 121 9.62 10.78 -5.33
CA LYS A 121 9.83 12.23 -5.17
C LYS A 121 10.93 12.55 -4.18
N ASP A 122 10.95 11.87 -3.04
CA ASP A 122 11.81 12.25 -1.92
C ASP A 122 13.11 11.43 -1.88
N LEU A 123 13.06 10.13 -2.22
CA LEU A 123 14.25 9.27 -2.22
C LEU A 123 15.06 9.28 -3.52
N THR A 124 14.50 9.75 -4.64
CA THR A 124 15.23 9.86 -5.90
C THR A 124 16.23 11.01 -5.85
N GLY A 125 17.37 10.81 -5.16
CA GLY A 125 18.68 11.49 -5.23
C GLY A 125 18.75 13.02 -5.10
N LYS A 126 17.88 13.77 -5.80
CA LYS A 126 17.83 15.22 -5.84
C LYS A 126 17.26 15.84 -4.58
N TYR A 127 16.38 15.16 -3.84
CA TYR A 127 15.70 15.72 -2.66
C TYR A 127 16.14 15.09 -1.34
N LEU A 128 16.76 13.91 -1.37
CA LEU A 128 17.33 13.24 -0.19
C LEU A 128 18.33 14.15 0.56
N LYS A 129 19.21 14.84 -0.20
CA LYS A 129 20.14 15.84 0.35
C LYS A 129 19.45 17.08 0.91
N TYR A 130 18.31 17.49 0.34
CA TYR A 130 17.52 18.62 0.85
C TYR A 130 16.62 18.23 2.03
N PHE A 131 16.19 16.97 2.11
CA PHE A 131 15.36 16.44 3.19
C PHE A 131 16.12 16.41 4.52
N PHE A 132 17.41 16.05 4.49
CA PHE A 132 18.28 16.11 5.66
C PHE A 132 18.75 17.54 6.01
N LEU A 133 18.71 18.44 5.03
CA LEU A 133 19.08 19.85 5.16
C LEU A 133 17.90 20.73 5.63
N VAL A 134 16.67 20.31 5.34
CA VAL A 134 15.40 20.96 5.71
C VAL A 134 14.61 19.95 6.54
N GLY A 135 14.96 19.85 7.82
CA GLY A 135 14.55 18.74 8.67
C GLY A 135 13.04 18.44 8.74
N ASN A 136 12.76 17.13 8.80
CA ASN A 136 11.64 16.49 9.52
C ASN A 136 10.22 17.07 9.31
N LEU A 137 9.77 17.28 8.08
CA LEU A 137 8.34 17.53 7.82
C LEU A 137 7.56 16.26 7.44
N PHE A 138 8.22 15.24 6.90
CA PHE A 138 7.53 14.11 6.25
C PHE A 138 7.28 12.91 7.16
N ILE A 139 8.15 12.64 8.14
CA ILE A 139 7.89 11.64 9.20
C ILE A 139 6.67 12.07 10.04
N TYR A 140 6.52 13.37 10.30
CA TYR A 140 5.34 13.92 10.97
C TYR A 140 4.07 13.74 10.14
N LEU A 141 4.13 13.89 8.81
CA LEU A 141 3.00 13.65 7.92
C LEU A 141 2.61 12.16 7.90
N PHE A 142 3.59 11.25 7.92
CA PHE A 142 3.37 9.80 7.93
C PHE A 142 2.75 9.30 9.24
N ILE A 143 3.12 9.90 10.38
CA ILE A 143 2.52 9.61 11.69
C ILE A 143 1.11 10.19 11.80
N TYR A 144 0.86 11.39 11.28
CA TYR A 144 -0.47 12.03 11.33
C TYR A 144 -1.48 11.50 10.30
N LEU A 145 -1.03 10.86 9.22
CA LEU A 145 -1.94 10.26 8.24
C LEU A 145 -2.46 8.87 8.67
N PHE A 146 -1.85 8.28 9.70
CA PHE A 146 -2.16 6.94 10.21
C PHE A 146 -2.63 6.92 11.69
N ILE A 147 -2.91 8.08 12.29
CA ILE A 147 -3.61 8.27 13.58
C ILE A 147 -4.84 9.12 13.34
#